data_AF-A0A929TCH7-F1
#
_entry.id   AF-A0A929TCH7-F1
#
_cell.length_a   1.000
_cell.length_b   1.000
_cell.length_c   1.000
_cell.angle_alpha   90.00
_cell.angle_beta   90.00
_cell.angle_gamma   90.00
#
_symmetry.space_group_name_H-M   'P 1'
#
loop_
_entity.id
_entity.type
_entity.pdbx_description
1 polymer ?
#
loop_
_entity_poly.entity_id
_entity_poly.type
_entity_poly.pdbx_seq_one_letter_code
_entity_poly.pdbx_strand_id
1 'polypeptide(L)'
;MKGYKVFKHDWSCRGFRYEVGKSYEMDAEPIICDSGFHFCQKLENCFKHYIFDPQNKVAEVEAYGDVISKDGKSCTNKIKILREIPWGEVLHIVNTGYYNTGRHNIGDYNTGDRNTGNYNTGYRNTGNYNTGNCSTGNYNTGDYNTGYYNVGDYNTGDRNTGHYNTGYRNTGNYNTGHYNTGDHNRGDYNTGDYNCISYSSGCFNTIEEKIIMFNKSSDWTIKDWWASKARMILDGMPKKAVSWIRLSEMTDEEKSDNPDYEVLGGCIKILDESGNVQAWWDNLHDYKKKEILALPNFNADIFEKCTGIKVQDG
;
A
#
# COMPACT_ATOMS: atom_id res chain seq x y z
N MET A 1 -3.45 -24.55 -41.61
CA MET A 1 -3.82 -23.72 -40.45
C MET A 1 -2.62 -23.59 -39.53
N LYS A 2 -2.18 -22.37 -39.23
CA LYS A 2 -1.08 -22.14 -38.28
C LYS A 2 -1.57 -22.18 -36.83
N GLY A 3 -0.68 -22.54 -35.92
CA GLY A 3 -0.91 -22.50 -34.48
C GLY A 3 0.36 -22.77 -33.69
N TYR A 4 0.19 -23.16 -32.44
CA TYR A 4 1.24 -23.35 -31.47
C TYR A 4 1.11 -24.68 -30.77
N LYS A 5 2.25 -25.30 -30.43
CA LYS A 5 2.29 -26.54 -29.65
C LYS A 5 3.41 -26.46 -28.62
N VAL A 6 3.14 -27.01 -27.43
CA VAL A 6 4.11 -27.17 -26.36
C VAL A 6 4.50 -28.65 -26.24
N PHE A 7 5.78 -28.90 -26.01
CA PHE A 7 6.38 -30.21 -25.81
C PHE A 7 7.18 -30.22 -24.51
N LYS A 8 7.51 -31.40 -24.02
CA LYS A 8 8.48 -31.55 -22.93
C LYS A 8 9.87 -31.08 -23.39
N HIS A 9 10.80 -30.93 -22.44
CA HIS A 9 12.18 -30.49 -22.69
C HIS A 9 12.92 -31.29 -23.77
N ASP A 10 12.56 -32.56 -23.95
CA ASP A 10 13.15 -33.51 -24.93
C ASP A 10 12.45 -33.54 -26.29
N TRP A 11 11.54 -32.59 -26.56
CA TRP A 11 10.65 -32.53 -27.73
C TRP A 11 9.59 -33.64 -27.79
N SER A 12 9.29 -34.32 -26.69
CA SER A 12 8.25 -35.36 -26.66
C SER A 12 6.86 -34.83 -26.29
N CYS A 13 5.82 -35.51 -26.80
CA CYS A 13 4.42 -35.35 -26.41
C CYS A 13 3.71 -36.70 -26.57
N ARG A 14 3.02 -37.16 -25.51
CA ARG A 14 2.28 -38.46 -25.47
C ARG A 14 3.12 -39.67 -25.95
N GLY A 15 4.39 -39.73 -25.56
CA GLY A 15 5.28 -40.85 -25.92
C GLY A 15 5.86 -40.80 -27.32
N PHE A 16 5.53 -39.76 -28.11
CA PHE A 16 6.10 -39.54 -29.43
C PHE A 16 7.07 -38.35 -29.41
N ARG A 17 8.19 -38.44 -30.13
CA ARG A 17 9.21 -37.40 -30.20
C ARG A 17 9.13 -36.65 -31.54
N TYR A 18 9.24 -35.33 -31.47
CA TYR A 18 9.11 -34.45 -32.62
C TYR A 18 10.45 -33.77 -32.91
N GLU A 19 10.56 -33.26 -34.13
CA GLU A 19 11.73 -32.53 -34.62
C GLU A 19 11.25 -31.33 -35.43
N VAL A 20 11.95 -30.21 -35.29
CA VAL A 20 11.69 -28.99 -36.07
C VAL A 20 11.96 -29.26 -37.55
N GLY A 21 11.08 -28.75 -38.41
CA GLY A 21 11.13 -28.90 -39.87
C GLY A 21 10.46 -30.17 -40.40
N LYS A 22 10.09 -31.13 -39.54
CA LYS A 22 9.45 -32.39 -39.93
C LYS A 22 7.92 -32.32 -39.96
N SER A 23 7.35 -33.19 -40.76
CA SER A 23 5.91 -33.44 -40.88
C SER A 23 5.54 -34.81 -40.34
N TYR A 24 4.36 -34.92 -39.74
CA TYR A 24 3.83 -36.13 -39.12
C TYR A 24 2.38 -36.32 -39.50
N GLU A 25 2.01 -37.54 -39.85
CA GLU A 25 0.68 -37.92 -40.32
C GLU A 25 0.21 -39.18 -39.60
N MET A 26 -1.11 -39.32 -39.43
CA MET A 26 -1.72 -40.55 -38.94
C MET A 26 -2.98 -40.88 -39.74
N ASP A 27 -3.22 -42.17 -39.93
CA ASP A 27 -4.40 -42.71 -40.60
C ASP A 27 -5.52 -42.96 -39.58
N ALA A 28 -5.97 -41.88 -38.94
CA ALA A 28 -7.07 -41.89 -37.99
C ALA A 28 -7.78 -40.53 -38.02
N GLU A 29 -9.10 -40.53 -37.80
CA GLU A 29 -9.83 -39.28 -37.63
C GLU A 29 -9.36 -38.55 -36.37
N PRO A 30 -9.11 -37.23 -36.45
CA PRO A 30 -8.73 -36.46 -35.28
C PRO A 30 -9.91 -36.35 -34.31
N ILE A 31 -9.67 -36.62 -33.02
CA ILE A 31 -10.65 -36.53 -31.94
C ILE A 31 -10.03 -35.71 -30.80
N ILE A 32 -10.68 -34.62 -30.41
CA ILE A 32 -10.15 -33.74 -29.36
C ILE A 32 -9.98 -34.54 -28.07
N CYS A 33 -8.80 -34.38 -27.47
CA CYS A 33 -8.34 -35.07 -26.26
C CYS A 33 -8.08 -36.58 -26.39
N ASP A 34 -8.48 -37.23 -27.49
CA ASP A 34 -8.32 -38.67 -27.70
C ASP A 34 -7.25 -38.95 -28.77
N SER A 35 -7.65 -38.99 -30.04
CA SER A 35 -6.79 -39.27 -31.20
C SER A 35 -6.32 -38.02 -31.94
N GLY A 36 -5.11 -38.00 -32.51
CA GLY A 36 -4.60 -36.87 -33.30
C GLY A 36 -3.52 -36.02 -32.63
N PHE A 37 -2.93 -35.12 -33.42
CA PHE A 37 -1.95 -34.15 -32.97
C PHE A 37 -2.63 -32.90 -32.42
N HIS A 38 -2.59 -32.72 -31.09
CA HIS A 38 -3.18 -31.53 -30.45
C HIS A 38 -2.26 -30.30 -30.50
N PHE A 39 -2.84 -29.14 -30.80
CA PHE A 39 -2.20 -27.83 -30.83
C PHE A 39 -3.21 -26.74 -30.44
N CYS A 40 -2.81 -25.48 -30.31
CA CYS A 40 -3.71 -24.36 -30.05
C CYS A 40 -3.53 -23.25 -31.10
N GLN A 41 -4.58 -22.53 -31.44
CA GLN A 41 -4.49 -21.41 -32.38
C GLN A 41 -3.81 -20.18 -31.77
N LYS A 42 -3.98 -19.97 -30.47
CA LYS A 42 -3.31 -18.91 -29.71
C LYS A 42 -2.35 -19.54 -28.70
N LEU A 43 -1.16 -18.96 -28.54
CA LEU A 43 -0.08 -19.56 -27.74
C LEU A 43 -0.47 -19.65 -26.26
N GLU A 44 -1.18 -18.66 -25.72
CA GLU A 44 -1.64 -18.64 -24.34
C GLU A 44 -2.53 -19.83 -23.99
N ASN A 45 -3.29 -20.35 -24.96
CA ASN A 45 -4.19 -21.48 -24.74
C ASN A 45 -3.42 -22.79 -24.53
N CYS A 46 -2.19 -22.91 -25.06
CA CYS A 46 -1.34 -24.06 -24.78
C CYS A 46 -1.12 -24.23 -23.27
N PHE A 47 -0.98 -23.12 -22.54
CA PHE A 47 -0.69 -23.11 -21.11
C PHE A 47 -1.93 -23.29 -20.21
N LYS A 48 -3.07 -23.67 -20.81
CA LYS A 48 -4.20 -24.31 -20.11
C LYS A 48 -4.00 -25.83 -19.97
N HIS A 49 -3.12 -26.40 -20.79
CA HIS A 49 -2.85 -27.84 -20.86
C HIS A 49 -1.42 -28.21 -20.45
N TYR A 50 -0.52 -27.23 -20.47
CA TYR A 50 0.88 -27.37 -20.08
C TYR A 50 1.21 -26.35 -19.00
N ILE A 51 2.13 -26.72 -18.11
CA ILE A 51 2.69 -25.79 -17.14
C ILE A 51 3.53 -24.74 -17.90
N PHE A 52 3.43 -23.47 -17.47
CA PHE A 52 4.23 -22.36 -18.02
C PHE A 52 5.66 -22.45 -17.48
N ASP A 53 6.46 -23.32 -18.09
CA ASP A 53 7.80 -23.68 -17.64
C ASP A 53 8.82 -23.44 -18.76
N PRO A 54 9.83 -22.57 -18.57
CA PRO A 54 10.92 -22.30 -19.51
C PRO A 54 11.70 -23.54 -20.02
N GLN A 55 11.62 -24.68 -19.32
CA GLN A 55 12.23 -25.93 -19.79
C GLN A 55 11.44 -26.61 -20.90
N ASN A 56 10.14 -26.32 -21.03
CA ASN A 56 9.33 -26.85 -22.11
C ASN A 56 9.73 -26.24 -23.46
N LYS A 57 9.52 -27.01 -24.52
CA LYS A 57 9.74 -26.58 -25.90
C LYS A 57 8.45 -26.04 -26.48
N VAL A 58 8.51 -24.87 -27.10
CA VAL A 58 7.37 -24.22 -27.74
C VAL A 58 7.64 -24.12 -29.23
N ALA A 59 6.68 -24.47 -30.07
CA ALA A 59 6.84 -24.38 -31.51
C ALA A 59 5.64 -23.72 -32.20
N GLU A 60 5.94 -23.01 -33.29
CA GLU A 60 4.96 -22.70 -34.32
C GLU A 60 4.72 -23.98 -35.15
N VAL A 61 3.45 -24.31 -35.39
CA VAL A 61 3.05 -25.51 -36.12
C VAL A 61 2.08 -25.17 -37.24
N GLU A 62 2.04 -26.02 -38.25
CA GLU A 62 1.06 -25.96 -39.33
C GLU A 62 0.30 -27.28 -39.39
N ALA A 63 -1.02 -27.21 -39.18
CA ALA A 63 -1.94 -28.29 -39.45
C ALA A 63 -2.40 -28.23 -40.91
N TYR A 64 -2.25 -29.32 -41.65
CA TYR A 64 -2.54 -29.38 -43.10
C TYR A 64 -3.42 -30.59 -43.51
N GLY A 65 -3.94 -31.32 -42.52
CA GLY A 65 -4.98 -32.32 -42.70
C GLY A 65 -6.33 -31.83 -42.19
N ASP A 66 -7.17 -32.76 -41.74
CA ASP A 66 -8.44 -32.45 -41.10
C ASP A 66 -8.18 -31.77 -39.76
N VAL A 67 -8.98 -30.76 -39.42
CA VAL A 67 -8.83 -30.00 -38.18
C VAL A 67 -10.16 -29.87 -37.48
N ILE A 68 -10.21 -30.30 -36.22
CA ILE A 68 -11.32 -30.04 -35.31
C ILE A 68 -10.86 -29.12 -34.19
N SER A 69 -11.70 -28.15 -33.81
CA SER A 69 -11.38 -27.14 -32.79
C SER A 69 -12.52 -27.03 -31.77
N LYS A 70 -12.17 -26.96 -30.48
CA LYS A 70 -13.10 -26.75 -29.37
C LYS A 70 -12.37 -26.09 -28.20
N ASP A 71 -12.99 -25.08 -27.60
CA ASP A 71 -12.50 -24.40 -26.37
C ASP A 71 -11.05 -23.88 -26.45
N GLY A 72 -10.62 -23.42 -27.63
CA GLY A 72 -9.27 -22.88 -27.85
C GLY A 72 -8.19 -23.94 -28.08
N LYS A 73 -8.57 -25.22 -28.11
CA LYS A 73 -7.73 -26.38 -28.47
C LYS A 73 -8.12 -26.89 -29.85
N SER A 74 -7.13 -27.31 -30.63
CA SER A 74 -7.31 -27.91 -31.95
C SER A 74 -6.64 -29.29 -32.01
N CYS A 75 -7.13 -30.14 -32.90
CA CYS A 75 -6.60 -31.47 -33.16
C CYS A 75 -6.56 -31.73 -34.67
N THR A 76 -5.50 -32.35 -35.16
CA THR A 76 -5.35 -32.70 -36.57
C THR A 76 -4.72 -34.08 -36.77
N ASN A 77 -5.00 -34.72 -37.91
CA ASN A 77 -4.33 -35.94 -38.34
C ASN A 77 -3.00 -35.67 -39.08
N LYS A 78 -2.71 -34.42 -39.50
CA LYS A 78 -1.45 -34.06 -40.18
C LYS A 78 -0.87 -32.74 -39.66
N ILE A 79 0.34 -32.78 -39.12
CA ILE A 79 1.01 -31.62 -38.49
C ILE A 79 2.45 -31.48 -38.97
N LYS A 80 2.88 -30.24 -39.19
CA LYS A 80 4.29 -29.88 -39.42
C LYS A 80 4.80 -28.99 -38.30
N ILE A 81 5.98 -29.30 -37.78
CA ILE A 81 6.66 -28.47 -36.76
C ILE A 81 7.52 -27.46 -37.52
N LEU A 82 7.15 -26.18 -37.50
CA LEU A 82 7.81 -25.17 -38.34
C LEU A 82 9.12 -24.69 -37.75
N ARG A 83 9.09 -24.22 -36.49
CA ARG A 83 10.25 -23.68 -35.77
C ARG A 83 10.05 -23.75 -34.27
N GLU A 84 11.14 -23.76 -33.51
CA GLU A 84 11.12 -23.46 -32.08
C GLU A 84 10.86 -21.96 -31.86
N ILE A 85 10.09 -21.63 -30.84
CA ILE A 85 9.85 -20.27 -30.36
C ILE A 85 10.68 -20.10 -29.08
N PRO A 86 11.71 -19.23 -29.08
CA PRO A 86 12.49 -18.94 -27.88
C PRO A 86 11.61 -18.32 -26.78
N TRP A 87 11.94 -18.58 -25.51
CA TRP A 87 11.11 -18.11 -24.40
C TRP A 87 10.97 -16.59 -24.29
N GLY A 88 11.96 -15.81 -24.74
CA GLY A 88 11.81 -14.36 -24.85
C GLY A 88 10.67 -13.95 -25.81
N GLU A 89 10.52 -14.67 -26.93
CA GLU A 89 9.41 -14.47 -27.88
C GLU A 89 8.09 -15.01 -27.31
N VAL A 90 8.11 -16.14 -26.60
CA VAL A 90 6.91 -16.67 -25.88
C VAL A 90 6.36 -15.62 -24.92
N LEU A 91 7.22 -15.02 -24.09
CA LEU A 91 6.84 -13.98 -23.15
C LEU A 91 6.27 -12.74 -23.86
N HIS A 92 6.84 -12.36 -25.00
CA HIS A 92 6.33 -11.25 -25.79
C HIS A 92 4.95 -11.56 -26.39
N ILE A 93 4.72 -12.78 -26.88
CA ILE A 93 3.44 -13.19 -27.48
C ILE A 93 2.31 -13.24 -26.46
N VAL A 94 2.58 -13.70 -25.22
CA VAL A 94 1.54 -13.92 -24.20
C VAL A 94 1.26 -12.69 -23.32
N ASN A 95 1.92 -11.58 -23.57
CA ASN A 95 1.76 -10.31 -22.84
C ASN A 95 1.52 -9.16 -23.83
N THR A 96 1.01 -8.02 -23.34
CA THR A 96 0.92 -6.77 -24.10
C THR A 96 1.76 -5.72 -23.40
N GLY A 97 2.82 -5.24 -24.07
CA GLY A 97 3.82 -4.33 -23.49
C GLY A 97 5.21 -4.99 -23.37
N TYR A 98 6.13 -4.31 -22.69
CA TYR A 98 7.55 -4.66 -22.64
C TYR A 98 8.00 -5.11 -21.25
N TYR A 99 9.05 -5.94 -21.23
CA TYR A 99 9.73 -6.37 -20.00
C TYR A 99 8.83 -7.06 -18.96
N ASN A 100 7.76 -7.73 -19.43
CA ASN A 100 6.91 -8.54 -18.57
C ASN A 100 7.50 -9.95 -18.40
N THR A 101 7.42 -10.50 -17.19
CA THR A 101 7.64 -11.93 -16.92
C THR A 101 6.33 -12.58 -16.48
N GLY A 102 6.16 -13.87 -16.72
CA GLY A 102 4.87 -14.55 -16.59
C GLY A 102 3.96 -14.30 -17.80
N ARG A 103 2.64 -14.33 -17.61
CA ARG A 103 1.67 -14.30 -18.72
C ARG A 103 0.45 -13.41 -18.47
N HIS A 104 -0.15 -12.96 -19.57
CA HIS A 104 -1.37 -12.13 -19.59
C HIS A 104 -1.25 -10.78 -18.89
N ASN A 105 -0.03 -10.25 -18.79
CA ASN A 105 0.16 -8.88 -18.32
C ASN A 105 -0.15 -7.89 -19.45
N ILE A 106 -0.75 -6.77 -19.07
CA ILE A 106 -1.02 -5.62 -19.93
C ILE A 106 -0.31 -4.41 -19.31
N GLY A 107 0.59 -3.79 -20.05
CA GLY A 107 1.48 -2.73 -19.59
C GLY A 107 2.92 -3.22 -19.52
N ASP A 108 3.78 -2.47 -18.83
CA ASP A 108 5.23 -2.68 -18.85
C ASP A 108 5.78 -3.08 -17.47
N TYR A 109 6.87 -3.85 -17.49
CA TYR A 109 7.64 -4.21 -16.29
C TYR A 109 6.86 -4.96 -15.22
N ASN A 110 5.83 -5.73 -15.59
CA ASN A 110 5.12 -6.57 -14.63
C ASN A 110 5.83 -7.92 -14.42
N THR A 111 5.84 -8.39 -13.18
CA THR A 111 6.32 -9.71 -12.81
C THR A 111 5.17 -10.55 -12.26
N GLY A 112 4.94 -11.73 -12.83
CA GLY A 112 3.84 -12.61 -12.47
C GLY A 112 2.74 -12.61 -13.52
N ASP A 113 1.48 -12.82 -13.12
CA ASP A 113 0.43 -13.19 -14.05
C ASP A 113 -0.78 -12.24 -13.98
N ARG A 114 -1.34 -11.90 -15.15
CA ARG A 114 -2.62 -11.17 -15.27
C ARG A 114 -2.65 -9.77 -14.63
N ASN A 115 -1.52 -9.09 -14.54
CA ASN A 115 -1.48 -7.72 -14.05
C ASN A 115 -1.86 -6.73 -15.17
N THR A 116 -2.56 -5.66 -14.82
CA THR A 116 -2.92 -4.56 -15.72
C THR A 116 -2.36 -3.26 -15.17
N GLY A 117 -1.56 -2.55 -15.98
CA GLY A 117 -0.77 -1.39 -15.60
C GLY A 117 0.72 -1.74 -15.54
N ASN A 118 1.52 -0.97 -14.81
CA ASN A 118 2.98 -1.04 -14.88
C ASN A 118 3.63 -1.36 -13.53
N TYR A 119 4.77 -2.04 -13.57
CA TYR A 119 5.58 -2.33 -12.38
C TYR A 119 4.86 -3.09 -11.27
N ASN A 120 3.86 -3.92 -11.61
CA ASN A 120 3.22 -4.77 -10.61
C ASN A 120 3.99 -6.09 -10.45
N THR A 121 4.06 -6.59 -9.21
CA THR A 121 4.58 -7.91 -8.88
C THR A 121 3.49 -8.75 -8.23
N GLY A 122 3.23 -9.94 -8.78
CA GLY A 122 2.26 -10.90 -8.27
C GLY A 122 1.14 -11.17 -9.28
N TYR A 123 -0.10 -11.31 -8.80
CA TYR A 123 -1.21 -11.80 -9.60
C TYR A 123 -2.42 -10.87 -9.61
N ARG A 124 -2.97 -10.58 -10.80
CA ARG A 124 -4.24 -9.83 -10.96
C ARG A 124 -4.26 -8.45 -10.30
N ASN A 125 -3.13 -7.75 -10.23
CA ASN A 125 -3.14 -6.36 -9.82
C ASN A 125 -3.64 -5.45 -10.95
N THR A 126 -4.39 -4.42 -10.60
CA THR A 126 -4.84 -3.37 -11.52
C THR A 126 -4.34 -2.01 -11.03
N GLY A 127 -3.60 -1.30 -11.87
CA GLY A 127 -2.90 -0.05 -11.54
C GLY A 127 -1.39 -0.25 -11.56
N ASN A 128 -0.63 0.52 -10.78
CA ASN A 128 0.82 0.57 -10.89
C ASN A 128 1.53 0.35 -9.56
N TYR A 129 2.71 -0.26 -9.61
CA TYR A 129 3.59 -0.45 -8.44
C TYR A 129 2.96 -1.23 -7.29
N ASN A 130 2.04 -2.16 -7.58
CA ASN A 130 1.50 -3.03 -6.54
C ASN A 130 2.37 -4.29 -6.39
N THR A 131 2.66 -4.66 -5.14
CA THR A 131 3.32 -5.92 -4.79
C THR A 131 2.35 -6.78 -3.99
N GLY A 132 2.03 -7.97 -4.47
CA GLY A 132 0.99 -8.83 -3.89
C GLY A 132 -0.02 -9.26 -4.95
N ASN A 133 -1.23 -9.61 -4.54
CA ASN A 133 -2.25 -10.18 -5.40
C ASN A 133 -3.57 -9.44 -5.30
N CYS A 134 -4.30 -9.38 -6.41
CA CYS A 134 -5.68 -8.90 -6.48
C CYS A 134 -5.89 -7.47 -5.94
N SER A 135 -4.86 -6.62 -5.99
CA SER A 135 -4.95 -5.24 -5.54
C SER A 135 -5.34 -4.29 -6.67
N THR A 136 -6.17 -3.29 -6.38
CA THR A 136 -6.61 -2.24 -7.31
C THR A 136 -6.17 -0.87 -6.82
N GLY A 137 -5.55 -0.07 -7.68
CA GLY A 137 -4.97 1.23 -7.34
C GLY A 137 -3.45 1.19 -7.45
N ASN A 138 -2.71 2.04 -6.72
CA ASN A 138 -1.26 2.14 -6.89
C ASN A 138 -0.48 2.05 -5.58
N TYR A 139 0.74 1.54 -5.66
CA TYR A 139 1.70 1.49 -4.54
C TYR A 139 1.22 0.67 -3.34
N ASN A 140 0.35 -0.32 -3.55
CA ASN A 140 -0.07 -1.20 -2.46
C ASN A 140 0.92 -2.35 -2.27
N THR A 141 1.17 -2.71 -1.02
CA THR A 141 1.97 -3.89 -0.63
C THR A 141 1.10 -4.84 0.18
N GLY A 142 0.95 -6.07 -0.29
CA GLY A 142 0.00 -7.05 0.24
C GLY A 142 -1.17 -7.29 -0.71
N ASP A 143 -2.11 -8.11 -0.27
CA ASP A 143 -3.16 -8.70 -1.10
C ASP A 143 -4.51 -8.01 -0.89
N TYR A 144 -5.32 -7.96 -1.95
CA TYR A 144 -6.71 -7.48 -1.93
C TYR A 144 -6.89 -6.03 -1.43
N ASN A 145 -5.90 -5.17 -1.65
CA ASN A 145 -6.03 -3.75 -1.30
C ASN A 145 -6.73 -2.96 -2.41
N THR A 146 -7.58 -2.01 -2.03
CA THR A 146 -8.19 -1.04 -2.94
C THR A 146 -7.84 0.39 -2.52
N GLY A 147 -7.13 1.12 -3.38
CA GLY A 147 -6.71 2.51 -3.16
C GLY A 147 -5.20 2.69 -3.29
N TYR A 148 -4.60 3.56 -2.48
CA TYR A 148 -3.22 3.97 -2.64
C TYR A 148 -2.37 3.78 -1.38
N TYR A 149 -1.13 3.28 -1.56
CA TYR A 149 -0.14 3.19 -0.49
C TYR A 149 -0.59 2.40 0.75
N ASN A 150 -1.43 1.37 0.58
CA ASN A 150 -1.77 0.49 1.69
C ASN A 150 -0.68 -0.57 1.88
N VAL A 151 -0.43 -0.91 3.14
CA VAL A 151 0.52 -1.96 3.54
C VAL A 151 -0.21 -2.96 4.42
N GLY A 152 -0.15 -4.24 4.04
CA GLY A 152 -0.95 -5.32 4.62
C GLY A 152 -2.07 -5.73 3.65
N ASP A 153 -3.13 -6.37 4.14
CA ASP A 153 -4.12 -7.02 3.27
C ASP A 153 -5.54 -6.51 3.52
N TYR A 154 -6.38 -6.56 2.50
CA TYR A 154 -7.80 -6.22 2.57
C TYR A 154 -8.10 -4.78 3.03
N ASN A 155 -7.19 -3.84 2.80
CA ASN A 155 -7.46 -2.43 3.10
C ASN A 155 -8.21 -1.76 1.96
N THR A 156 -9.17 -0.91 2.32
CA THR A 156 -9.90 -0.05 1.39
C THR A 156 -9.69 1.41 1.74
N GLY A 157 -9.33 2.25 0.77
CA GLY A 157 -8.92 3.64 0.97
C GLY A 157 -7.41 3.79 0.89
N ASP A 158 -6.81 4.77 1.57
CA ASP A 158 -5.41 5.13 1.32
C ASP A 158 -4.54 5.19 2.58
N ARG A 159 -3.27 4.81 2.42
CA ARG A 159 -2.22 4.92 3.44
C ARG A 159 -2.53 4.17 4.73
N ASN A 160 -3.30 3.08 4.65
CA ASN A 160 -3.54 2.23 5.82
C ASN A 160 -2.41 1.21 5.98
N THR A 161 -2.02 0.97 7.24
CA THR A 161 -1.01 -0.03 7.62
C THR A 161 -1.65 -1.06 8.54
N GLY A 162 -1.54 -2.34 8.18
CA GLY A 162 -2.20 -3.46 8.84
C GLY A 162 -3.28 -4.05 7.94
N HIS A 163 -4.29 -4.71 8.50
CA HIS A 163 -5.25 -5.49 7.73
C HIS A 163 -6.70 -5.04 7.95
N TYR A 164 -7.53 -5.18 6.92
CA TYR A 164 -8.98 -4.94 7.00
C TYR A 164 -9.37 -3.52 7.43
N ASN A 165 -8.53 -2.52 7.15
CA ASN A 165 -8.88 -1.13 7.45
C ASN A 165 -9.68 -0.51 6.30
N THR A 166 -10.66 0.31 6.64
CA THR A 166 -11.41 1.14 5.70
C THR A 166 -11.23 2.62 6.04
N GLY A 167 -10.71 3.40 5.10
CA GLY A 167 -10.56 4.86 5.21
C GLY A 167 -9.13 5.32 4.97
N TYR A 168 -8.60 6.20 5.83
CA TYR A 168 -7.35 6.91 5.55
C TYR A 168 -6.41 6.90 6.74
N ARG A 169 -5.15 6.50 6.53
CA ARG A 169 -4.09 6.56 7.55
C ARG A 169 -4.43 5.83 8.85
N ASN A 170 -5.13 4.71 8.79
CA ASN A 170 -5.27 3.84 9.94
C ASN A 170 -4.03 2.98 10.12
N THR A 171 -3.62 2.77 11.37
CA THR A 171 -2.54 1.85 11.76
C THR A 171 -3.08 0.82 12.73
N GLY A 172 -2.90 -0.46 12.42
CA GLY A 172 -3.53 -1.59 13.12
C GLY A 172 -4.54 -2.29 12.23
N ASN A 173 -5.51 -2.98 12.81
CA ASN A 173 -6.41 -3.87 12.08
C ASN A 173 -7.88 -3.55 12.32
N TYR A 174 -8.72 -3.81 11.32
CA TYR A 174 -10.18 -3.69 11.42
C TYR A 174 -10.68 -2.29 11.81
N ASN A 175 -9.92 -1.23 11.50
CA ASN A 175 -10.37 0.13 11.76
C ASN A 175 -11.25 0.64 10.61
N THR A 176 -12.31 1.36 10.95
CA THR A 176 -13.18 2.07 10.00
C THR A 176 -13.23 3.55 10.34
N GLY A 177 -12.78 4.39 9.41
CA GLY A 177 -12.66 5.84 9.56
C GLY A 177 -11.24 6.30 9.24
N HIS A 178 -10.80 7.39 9.84
CA HIS A 178 -9.54 8.03 9.50
C HIS A 178 -8.65 8.23 10.72
N TYR A 179 -7.34 8.06 10.54
CA TYR A 179 -6.31 8.35 11.53
C TYR A 179 -6.45 7.56 12.85
N ASN A 180 -6.98 6.33 12.81
CA ASN A 180 -7.02 5.47 13.99
C ASN A 180 -5.70 4.74 14.19
N THR A 181 -5.29 4.55 15.44
CA THR A 181 -4.15 3.73 15.85
C THR A 181 -4.59 2.70 16.88
N GLY A 182 -4.37 1.42 16.59
CA GLY A 182 -4.89 0.28 17.37
C GLY A 182 -5.87 -0.54 16.54
N ASP A 183 -6.67 -1.37 17.17
CA ASP A 183 -7.52 -2.35 16.49
C ASP A 183 -9.02 -2.13 16.72
N HIS A 184 -9.83 -2.44 15.72
CA HIS A 184 -11.30 -2.43 15.80
C HIS A 184 -11.92 -1.07 16.17
N ASN A 185 -11.27 0.05 15.85
CA ASN A 185 -11.88 1.36 16.05
C ASN A 185 -12.84 1.72 14.92
N ARG A 186 -13.96 2.34 15.29
CA ARG A 186 -14.93 2.93 14.39
C ARG A 186 -15.14 4.40 14.74
N GLY A 187 -14.83 5.27 13.78
CA GLY A 187 -14.75 6.72 13.96
C GLY A 187 -13.38 7.23 13.54
N ASP A 188 -13.07 8.46 13.91
CA ASP A 188 -11.83 9.11 13.47
C ASP A 188 -10.94 9.45 14.66
N TYR A 189 -9.63 9.42 14.46
CA TYR A 189 -8.61 9.86 15.42
C TYR A 189 -8.67 9.12 16.77
N ASN A 190 -9.01 7.83 16.77
CA ASN A 190 -8.92 7.03 17.98
C ASN A 190 -7.52 6.46 18.17
N THR A 191 -7.09 6.39 19.42
CA THR A 191 -5.93 5.61 19.86
C THR A 191 -6.43 4.57 20.87
N GLY A 192 -5.98 3.32 20.77
CA GLY A 192 -6.48 2.21 21.59
C GLY A 192 -7.38 1.30 20.78
N ASP A 193 -8.24 0.52 21.44
CA ASP A 193 -8.94 -0.59 20.78
C ASP A 193 -10.47 -0.58 21.00
N TYR A 194 -11.23 -1.04 20.00
CA TYR A 194 -12.67 -1.23 20.09
C TYR A 194 -13.49 0.05 20.38
N ASN A 195 -12.96 1.24 20.11
CA ASN A 195 -13.73 2.47 20.28
C ASN A 195 -14.74 2.63 19.13
N CYS A 196 -15.96 3.05 19.45
CA CYS A 196 -17.04 3.32 18.49
C CYS A 196 -17.43 4.81 18.46
N ILE A 197 -16.46 5.68 18.70
CA ILE A 197 -16.58 7.14 18.69
C ILE A 197 -15.37 7.75 17.96
N SER A 198 -15.27 9.08 17.89
CA SER A 198 -14.05 9.75 17.42
C SER A 198 -13.31 10.37 18.61
N TYR A 199 -11.99 10.53 18.46
CA TYR A 199 -11.12 11.19 19.43
C TYR A 199 -11.02 10.51 20.80
N SER A 200 -11.16 9.19 20.87
CA SER A 200 -10.92 8.41 22.09
C SER A 200 -9.45 8.01 22.19
N SER A 201 -8.92 7.96 23.41
CA SER A 201 -7.61 7.34 23.70
C SER A 201 -7.71 6.07 24.55
N GLY A 202 -8.92 5.51 24.69
CA GLY A 202 -9.22 4.40 25.59
C GLY A 202 -9.56 3.10 24.87
N CYS A 203 -10.30 2.23 25.55
CA CYS A 203 -10.81 0.99 24.97
C CYS A 203 -12.31 0.83 25.21
N PHE A 204 -13.03 0.29 24.23
CA PHE A 204 -14.47 0.00 24.30
C PHE A 204 -15.37 1.24 24.54
N ASN A 205 -14.96 2.42 24.08
CA ASN A 205 -15.74 3.63 24.29
C ASN A 205 -16.85 3.81 23.26
N THR A 206 -18.03 4.24 23.73
CA THR A 206 -19.22 4.50 22.90
C THR A 206 -19.85 5.87 23.15
N ILE A 207 -19.29 6.62 24.10
CA ILE A 207 -19.75 7.94 24.53
C ILE A 207 -18.56 8.89 24.44
N GLU A 208 -18.79 10.13 23.99
CA GLU A 208 -17.73 11.13 23.90
C GLU A 208 -17.01 11.31 25.24
N GLU A 209 -15.70 11.09 25.22
CA GLU A 209 -14.85 11.23 26.40
C GLU A 209 -14.72 12.70 26.81
N LYS A 210 -14.71 12.91 28.12
CA LYS A 210 -14.34 14.19 28.69
C LYS A 210 -12.83 14.27 28.82
N ILE A 211 -12.28 15.44 28.51
CA ILE A 211 -10.84 15.65 28.54
C ILE A 211 -10.36 15.99 29.94
N ILE A 212 -9.12 15.59 30.21
CA ILE A 212 -8.40 15.99 31.42
C ILE A 212 -7.85 17.40 31.18
N MET A 213 -8.13 18.31 32.10
CA MET A 213 -7.54 19.64 32.14
C MET A 213 -6.88 19.85 33.49
N PHE A 214 -5.64 20.38 33.48
CA PHE A 214 -4.86 20.61 34.70
C PHE A 214 -4.78 19.37 35.61
N ASN A 215 -4.52 18.22 34.99
CA ASN A 215 -4.39 16.90 35.62
C ASN A 215 -5.66 16.42 36.36
N LYS A 216 -6.83 17.00 36.09
CA LYS A 216 -8.12 16.62 36.66
C LYS A 216 -9.18 16.44 35.58
N SER A 217 -10.16 15.57 35.83
CA SER A 217 -11.31 15.40 34.94
C SER A 217 -12.10 16.71 34.85
N SER A 218 -12.53 17.07 33.63
CA SER A 218 -13.39 18.22 33.37
C SER A 218 -14.72 17.78 32.76
N ASP A 219 -15.69 18.68 32.65
CA ASP A 219 -16.94 18.42 31.91
C ASP A 219 -16.82 18.72 30.41
N TRP A 220 -15.64 19.11 29.94
CA TRP A 220 -15.40 19.46 28.54
C TRP A 220 -15.03 18.25 27.71
N THR A 221 -15.50 18.21 26.47
CA THR A 221 -14.99 17.33 25.42
C THR A 221 -13.83 18.00 24.68
N ILE A 222 -13.13 17.25 23.82
CA ILE A 222 -12.09 17.84 22.96
C ILE A 222 -12.67 18.88 21.99
N LYS A 223 -13.93 18.71 21.57
CA LYS A 223 -14.62 19.66 20.69
C LYS A 223 -14.88 20.99 21.40
N ASP A 224 -15.25 20.94 22.67
CA ASP A 224 -15.43 22.14 23.51
C ASP A 224 -14.10 22.91 23.62
N TRP A 225 -12.99 22.21 23.86
CA TRP A 225 -11.66 22.83 23.83
C TRP A 225 -11.37 23.50 22.49
N TRP A 226 -11.63 22.80 21.38
CA TRP A 226 -11.36 23.34 20.05
C TRP A 226 -12.18 24.57 19.70
N ALA A 227 -13.42 24.63 20.16
CA ALA A 227 -14.32 25.77 19.95
C ALA A 227 -14.12 26.90 20.98
N SER A 228 -13.30 26.69 22.01
CA SER A 228 -13.15 27.64 23.11
C SER A 228 -12.40 28.91 22.70
N LYS A 229 -12.86 30.06 23.20
CA LYS A 229 -12.14 31.33 23.06
C LYS A 229 -10.77 31.27 23.72
N ALA A 230 -10.64 30.58 24.84
CA ALA A 230 -9.38 30.38 25.54
C ALA A 230 -8.32 29.77 24.61
N ARG A 231 -8.66 28.69 23.90
CA ARG A 231 -7.76 28.10 22.89
C ARG A 231 -7.41 29.10 21.78
N MET A 232 -8.41 29.79 21.22
CA MET A 232 -8.16 30.77 20.16
C MET A 232 -7.20 31.90 20.59
N ILE A 233 -7.28 32.34 21.86
CA ILE A 233 -6.36 33.33 22.41
C ILE A 233 -4.95 32.71 22.54
N LEU A 234 -4.86 31.51 23.11
CA LEU A 234 -3.59 30.78 23.31
C LEU A 234 -2.90 30.42 21.98
N ASP A 235 -3.63 30.20 20.90
CA ASP A 235 -3.05 29.98 19.55
C ASP A 235 -2.29 31.22 19.04
N GLY A 236 -2.58 32.41 19.59
CA GLY A 236 -1.86 33.65 19.33
C GLY A 236 -0.62 33.86 20.21
N MET A 237 -0.30 32.92 21.11
CA MET A 237 0.90 32.98 21.94
C MET A 237 2.16 32.92 21.05
N PRO A 238 3.16 33.79 21.28
CA PRO A 238 4.38 33.78 20.49
C PRO A 238 5.11 32.44 20.64
N LYS A 239 5.44 31.83 19.50
CA LYS A 239 6.18 30.56 19.46
C LYS A 239 7.67 30.85 19.44
N LYS A 240 8.44 30.07 20.21
CA LYS A 240 9.91 30.13 20.16
C LYS A 240 10.38 29.78 18.76
N ALA A 241 11.21 30.63 18.16
CA ALA A 241 11.89 30.28 16.92
C ALA A 241 12.93 29.20 17.24
N VAL A 242 12.85 28.06 16.57
CA VAL A 242 13.80 26.96 16.71
C VAL A 242 14.36 26.56 15.36
N SER A 243 15.60 26.11 15.33
CA SER A 243 16.26 25.59 14.14
C SER A 243 16.93 24.27 14.45
N TRP A 244 16.93 23.36 13.48
CA TRP A 244 17.76 22.17 13.54
C TRP A 244 19.21 22.54 13.21
N ILE A 245 20.15 22.09 14.03
CA ILE A 245 21.60 22.16 13.78
C ILE A 245 22.08 20.76 13.48
N ARG A 246 22.74 20.58 12.34
CA ARG A 246 23.30 19.28 11.95
C ARG A 246 24.53 18.99 12.78
N LEU A 247 24.81 17.72 13.05
CA LEU A 247 26.00 17.26 13.78
C LEU A 247 27.32 17.95 13.35
N SER A 248 27.49 18.22 12.05
CA SER A 248 28.67 18.88 11.48
C SER A 248 28.82 20.37 11.83
N GLU A 249 27.74 21.02 12.27
CA GLU A 249 27.65 22.45 12.56
C GLU A 249 27.51 22.72 14.07
N MET A 250 27.37 21.66 14.88
CA MET A 250 27.24 21.76 16.33
C MET A 250 28.55 22.17 17.00
N THR A 251 28.46 23.11 17.95
CA THR A 251 29.57 23.45 18.84
C THR A 251 29.77 22.39 19.93
N ASP A 252 30.93 22.38 20.58
CA ASP A 252 31.20 21.43 21.68
C ASP A 252 30.26 21.63 22.88
N GLU A 253 29.81 22.86 23.11
CA GLU A 253 28.80 23.20 24.12
C GLU A 253 27.41 22.63 23.75
N GLU A 254 26.97 22.80 22.50
CA GLU A 254 25.72 22.22 22.01
C GLU A 254 25.70 20.69 22.07
N LYS A 255 26.86 20.04 21.86
CA LYS A 255 27.02 18.58 22.02
C LYS A 255 26.97 18.14 23.47
N SER A 256 27.56 18.92 24.39
CA SER A 256 27.50 18.65 25.83
C SER A 256 26.06 18.69 26.36
N ASP A 257 25.26 19.65 25.88
CA ASP A 257 23.88 19.86 26.35
C ASP A 257 22.86 18.91 25.71
N ASN A 258 23.23 18.16 24.66
CA ASN A 258 22.32 17.31 23.90
C ASN A 258 22.88 15.90 23.72
N PRO A 259 23.06 15.08 24.78
CA PRO A 259 23.86 13.85 24.75
C PRO A 259 23.47 12.81 23.67
N ASP A 260 22.23 12.85 23.16
CA ASP A 260 21.75 11.95 22.10
C ASP A 260 22.02 12.46 20.66
N TYR A 261 22.78 13.54 20.51
CA TYR A 261 22.99 14.23 19.23
C TYR A 261 23.59 13.35 18.12
N GLU A 262 24.41 12.35 18.46
CA GLU A 262 25.01 11.42 17.48
C GLU A 262 23.97 10.49 16.86
N VAL A 263 23.01 10.01 17.66
CA VAL A 263 21.92 9.13 17.20
C VAL A 263 20.94 9.90 16.33
N LEU A 264 20.69 11.16 16.69
CA LEU A 264 19.74 12.04 16.00
C LEU A 264 20.34 12.78 14.79
N GLY A 265 21.67 12.77 14.64
CA GLY A 265 22.39 13.46 13.56
C GLY A 265 22.37 15.00 13.70
N GLY A 266 22.15 15.52 14.91
CA GLY A 266 22.00 16.95 15.19
C GLY A 266 21.20 17.24 16.46
N CYS A 267 20.91 18.51 16.70
CA CYS A 267 20.04 18.97 17.79
C CYS A 267 19.14 20.13 17.37
N ILE A 268 18.12 20.46 18.18
CA ILE A 268 17.30 21.66 17.99
C ILE A 268 17.90 22.79 18.82
N LYS A 269 18.26 23.89 18.17
CA LYS A 269 18.63 25.15 18.82
C LYS A 269 17.46 26.11 18.85
N ILE A 270 17.22 26.72 19.99
CA ILE A 270 16.31 27.86 20.12
C ILE A 270 17.04 29.08 19.55
N LEU A 271 16.54 29.62 18.44
CA LEU A 271 17.12 30.78 17.76
C LEU A 271 16.70 32.11 18.39
N ASP A 272 15.53 32.12 19.03
CA ASP A 272 14.99 33.31 19.64
C ASP A 272 14.30 32.99 20.97
N GLU A 273 14.85 33.52 22.05
CA GLU A 273 14.23 33.54 23.38
C GLU A 273 13.28 34.73 23.55
N SER A 274 13.24 35.67 22.60
CA SER A 274 12.47 36.91 22.64
C SER A 274 10.96 36.75 22.43
N GLY A 275 10.49 35.51 22.22
CA GLY A 275 9.10 35.14 22.47
C GLY A 275 8.79 35.26 23.96
N ASN A 276 8.77 36.50 24.47
CA ASN A 276 8.45 36.80 25.85
C ASN A 276 6.94 36.59 26.04
N VAL A 277 6.56 35.31 26.18
CA VAL A 277 5.19 34.85 26.43
C VAL A 277 4.59 35.55 27.65
N GLN A 278 5.43 35.93 28.63
CA GLN A 278 5.00 36.73 29.77
C GLN A 278 4.62 38.15 29.34
N ALA A 279 5.45 38.85 28.57
CA ALA A 279 5.10 40.19 28.08
C ALA A 279 3.86 40.16 27.15
N TRP A 280 3.71 39.12 26.35
CA TRP A 280 2.49 38.90 25.57
C TRP A 280 1.27 38.76 26.50
N TRP A 281 1.37 37.92 27.52
CA TRP A 281 0.33 37.74 28.52
C TRP A 281 0.01 39.05 29.25
N ASP A 282 1.02 39.77 29.74
CA ASP A 282 0.86 41.01 30.50
C ASP A 282 0.11 42.07 29.69
N ASN A 283 0.37 42.15 28.38
CA ASN A 283 -0.30 43.05 27.45
C ASN A 283 -1.67 42.55 26.93
N LEU A 284 -2.09 41.32 27.23
CA LEU A 284 -3.45 40.86 26.90
C LEU A 284 -4.49 41.67 27.68
N HIS A 285 -5.55 42.07 26.99
CA HIS A 285 -6.72 42.66 27.64
C HIS A 285 -7.29 41.73 28.72
N ASP A 286 -7.74 42.31 29.83
CA ASP A 286 -8.21 41.55 31.00
C ASP A 286 -9.35 40.58 30.69
N TYR A 287 -10.25 40.94 29.77
CA TYR A 287 -11.32 40.03 29.36
C TYR A 287 -10.78 38.76 28.68
N LYS A 288 -9.66 38.86 27.94
CA LYS A 288 -9.01 37.70 27.32
C LYS A 288 -8.32 36.83 28.38
N LYS A 289 -7.65 37.45 29.34
CA LYS A 289 -7.08 36.74 30.50
C LYS A 289 -8.17 35.99 31.25
N LYS A 290 -9.32 36.62 31.52
CA LYS A 290 -10.48 35.99 32.18
C LYS A 290 -11.00 34.76 31.44
N GLU A 291 -11.06 34.78 30.12
CA GLU A 291 -11.49 33.60 29.33
C GLU A 291 -10.53 32.41 29.52
N ILE A 292 -9.21 32.65 29.64
CA ILE A 292 -8.21 31.60 29.92
C ILE A 292 -8.27 31.13 31.38
N LEU A 293 -8.39 32.06 32.33
CA LEU A 293 -8.48 31.75 33.76
C LEU A 293 -9.80 31.03 34.12
N ALA A 294 -10.82 31.13 33.27
CA ALA A 294 -12.09 30.42 33.42
C ALA A 294 -12.06 28.97 32.89
N LEU A 295 -10.92 28.48 32.41
CA LEU A 295 -10.79 27.10 31.98
C LEU A 295 -11.12 26.13 33.14
N PRO A 296 -11.78 24.98 32.85
CA PRO A 296 -12.05 23.98 33.86
C PRO A 296 -10.78 23.54 34.59
N ASN A 297 -10.86 23.46 35.93
CA ASN A 297 -9.74 23.06 36.80
C ASN A 297 -8.49 23.96 36.72
N PHE A 298 -8.60 25.20 36.22
CA PHE A 298 -7.45 26.08 36.05
C PHE A 298 -6.55 26.10 37.29
N ASN A 299 -5.25 25.92 37.04
CA ASN A 299 -4.22 25.92 38.07
C ASN A 299 -3.02 26.70 37.55
N ALA A 300 -2.67 27.81 38.23
CA ALA A 300 -1.63 28.73 37.80
C ALA A 300 -0.25 28.06 37.69
N ASP A 301 0.12 27.21 38.66
CA ASP A 301 1.42 26.52 38.65
C ASP A 301 1.55 25.55 37.47
N ILE A 302 0.49 24.79 37.17
CA ILE A 302 0.47 23.88 36.02
C ILE A 302 0.45 24.70 34.71
N PHE A 303 -0.30 25.80 34.67
CA PHE A 303 -0.33 26.69 33.51
C PHE A 303 1.06 27.27 33.23
N GLU A 304 1.77 27.76 34.24
CA GLU A 304 3.14 28.25 34.14
C GLU A 304 4.08 27.14 33.64
N LYS A 305 3.98 25.92 34.18
CA LYS A 305 4.79 24.78 33.72
C LYS A 305 4.55 24.45 32.25
N CYS A 306 3.31 24.53 31.77
CA CYS A 306 2.98 24.22 30.38
C CYS A 306 3.29 25.35 29.39
N THR A 307 3.22 26.62 29.83
CA THR A 307 3.25 27.79 28.92
C THR A 307 4.41 28.75 29.15
N GLY A 308 5.03 28.70 30.33
CA GLY A 308 6.02 29.68 30.80
C GLY A 308 5.42 31.00 31.31
N ILE A 309 4.09 31.10 31.45
CA ILE A 309 3.39 32.30 31.89
C ILE A 309 3.07 32.23 33.39
N LYS A 310 3.57 33.20 34.14
CA LYS A 310 3.20 33.49 35.53
C LYS A 310 1.91 34.30 35.56
N VAL A 311 0.90 33.73 36.21
CA VAL A 311 -0.33 34.44 36.56
C VAL A 311 -0.15 34.96 37.99
N GLN A 312 -0.16 36.28 38.17
CA GLN A 312 -0.17 36.85 39.52
C GLN A 312 -1.57 36.72 40.11
N ASP A 313 -1.68 36.21 41.33
CA ASP A 313 -2.92 36.25 42.10
C ASP A 313 -3.26 37.73 42.35
N GLY A 314 -4.38 38.18 41.77
CA GLY A 314 -4.96 39.50 42.02
C GLY A 314 -5.81 39.52 43.28
#